data_AF-A0A2N0Z006-F1
#
_entry.id   AF-A0A2N0Z006-F1
#
_cell.length_a   1.000
_cell.length_b   1.000
_cell.length_c   1.000
_cell.angle_alpha   90.00
_cell.angle_beta   90.00
_cell.angle_gamma   90.00
#
_symmetry.space_group_name_H-M   'P 1'
#
loop_
_entity.id
_entity.type
_entity.pdbx_description
1 polymer ?
#
loop_
_entity_poly.entity_id
_entity_poly.type
_entity_poly.pdbx_seq_one_letter_code
_entity_poly.pdbx_strand_id
1 'polypeptide(L)'
;MAKTKKLQRPQRDEFELEEIANSLLEAHTEKSEVLLNVWKRDEPVKGTIVKMDGNTKLIHVENDIDCVKIPFMNILKVQII
;
A
#
# COMPACT_ATOMS: atom_id res chain seq x y z
N MET A 1 -13.28 -15.87 28.16
CA MET A 1 -12.34 -15.98 27.03
C MET A 1 -12.68 -14.88 26.03
N ALA A 2 -11.89 -13.81 25.98
CA ALA A 2 -12.15 -12.67 25.11
C ALA A 2 -12.02 -13.12 23.65
N LYS A 3 -13.12 -13.06 22.91
CA LYS A 3 -13.12 -13.27 21.46
C LYS A 3 -12.33 -12.10 20.88
N THR A 4 -11.03 -12.28 20.64
CA THR A 4 -10.23 -11.36 19.83
C THR A 4 -10.86 -11.38 18.45
N LYS A 5 -11.76 -10.41 18.21
CA LYS A 5 -12.40 -10.13 16.94
C LYS A 5 -11.24 -9.89 15.98
N LYS A 6 -10.84 -10.92 15.24
CA LYS A 6 -9.83 -10.80 14.18
C LYS A 6 -10.39 -9.72 13.27
N LEU A 7 -9.88 -8.49 13.40
CA LEU A 7 -10.19 -7.39 12.50
C LEU A 7 -10.03 -7.98 11.11
N GLN A 8 -11.15 -8.13 10.42
CA GLN A 8 -11.15 -8.68 9.09
C GLN A 8 -10.60 -7.58 8.19
N ARG A 9 -9.80 -7.96 7.20
CA ARG A 9 -9.37 -7.00 6.20
C ARG A 9 -10.62 -6.42 5.56
N PRO A 10 -10.73 -5.10 5.35
CA PRO A 10 -11.91 -4.55 4.69
C PRO A 10 -12.11 -5.28 3.36
N GLN A 11 -13.35 -5.71 3.12
CA GLN A 11 -13.73 -6.16 1.79
C GLN A 11 -13.67 -4.93 0.89
N ARG A 12 -13.00 -5.09 -0.24
CA ARG A 12 -12.89 -4.07 -1.27
C ARG A 12 -13.45 -4.61 -2.54
N ASP A 13 -14.21 -3.78 -3.23
CA ASP A 13 -14.67 -4.10 -4.57
C ASP A 13 -13.55 -3.93 -5.60
N GLU A 14 -13.79 -4.41 -6.83
CA GLU A 14 -12.82 -4.30 -7.92
C GLU A 14 -12.48 -2.86 -8.27
N PHE A 15 -13.45 -1.94 -8.13
CA PHE A 15 -13.26 -0.54 -8.47
C PHE A 15 -12.27 0.12 -7.51
N GLU A 16 -12.43 -0.08 -6.19
CA GLU A 16 -11.47 0.41 -5.20
C GLU A 16 -10.05 -0.15 -5.44
N LEU A 17 -9.95 -1.44 -5.80
CA LEU A 17 -8.66 -2.07 -6.09
C LEU A 17 -8.02 -1.48 -7.34
N GLU A 18 -8.80 -1.21 -8.38
CA GLU A 18 -8.35 -0.60 -9.62
C GLU A 18 -7.87 0.85 -9.39
N GLU A 19 -8.60 1.64 -8.61
CA GLU A 19 -8.18 3.00 -8.24
C GLU A 19 -6.83 3.00 -7.51
N ILE A 20 -6.65 2.12 -6.52
CA ILE A 20 -5.37 2.00 -5.80
C ILE A 20 -4.25 1.58 -6.75
N ALA A 21 -4.51 0.62 -7.64
CA ALA A 21 -3.53 0.16 -8.61
C ALA A 21 -3.11 1.30 -9.55
N ASN A 22 -4.06 2.09 -10.03
CA ASN A 22 -3.80 3.25 -10.88
C ASN A 22 -2.96 4.30 -10.15
N SER A 23 -3.31 4.67 -8.91
CA SER A 23 -2.52 5.64 -8.13
C SER A 23 -1.10 5.15 -7.84
N LEU A 24 -0.91 3.85 -7.56
CA LEU A 24 0.43 3.28 -7.37
C LEU A 24 1.25 3.30 -8.67
N LEU A 25 0.61 3.01 -9.80
CA LEU A 25 1.25 3.02 -11.11
C LEU A 25 1.66 4.44 -11.52
N GLU A 26 0.78 5.41 -11.31
CA GLU A 26 1.05 6.84 -11.52
C GLU A 26 2.26 7.28 -10.69
N ALA A 27 2.21 7.06 -9.37
CA ALA A 27 3.31 7.42 -8.49
C ALA A 27 4.63 6.69 -8.81
N HIS A 28 4.58 5.43 -9.24
CA HIS A 28 5.78 4.70 -9.70
C HIS A 28 6.36 5.30 -10.98
N THR A 29 5.50 5.68 -11.92
CA THR A 29 5.90 6.26 -13.21
C THR A 29 6.49 7.65 -13.05
N GLU A 30 5.86 8.48 -12.23
CA GLU A 30 6.29 9.85 -11.95
C GLU A 30 7.43 9.92 -10.92
N LYS A 31 7.72 8.81 -10.23
CA LYS A 31 8.64 8.73 -9.08
C LYS A 31 8.25 9.70 -7.96
N SER A 32 6.95 9.92 -7.82
CA SER A 32 6.38 10.82 -6.80
C SER A 32 6.46 10.16 -5.43
N GLU A 33 6.59 10.99 -4.39
CA GLU A 33 6.50 10.52 -3.02
C GLU A 33 5.03 10.23 -2.67
N VAL A 34 4.79 9.13 -1.96
CA VAL A 34 3.44 8.72 -1.57
C VAL A 34 3.35 8.46 -0.08
N LEU A 35 2.13 8.62 0.42
CA LEU A 35 1.71 8.21 1.76
C LEU A 35 0.71 7.07 1.62
N LEU A 36 1.12 5.89 2.09
CA LEU A 36 0.33 4.66 2.04
C LEU A 36 -0.25 4.33 3.41
N ASN A 37 -1.58 4.33 3.51
CA ASN A 37 -2.24 3.76 4.68
C ASN A 37 -2.22 2.24 4.56
N VAL A 38 -1.71 1.52 5.55
CA VAL A 38 -1.57 0.06 5.49
C VAL A 38 -2.41 -0.60 6.57
N TRP A 39 -3.17 -1.63 6.19
CA TRP A 39 -3.98 -2.40 7.11
C TRP A 39 -3.13 -3.07 8.19
N LYS A 40 -3.58 -2.97 9.46
CA LYS A 40 -2.86 -3.42 10.67
C LYS A 40 -1.53 -2.70 10.93
N ARG A 41 -1.35 -1.52 10.33
CA ARG A 41 -0.27 -0.61 10.67
C ARG A 41 -0.91 0.70 11.14
N ASP A 42 -0.53 1.14 12.33
CA ASP A 42 -1.04 2.41 12.88
C ASP A 42 -0.43 3.62 12.15
N GLU A 43 0.83 3.49 11.74
CA GLU A 43 1.55 4.53 11.02
C GLU A 43 1.51 4.32 9.50
N PRO A 44 1.19 5.37 8.71
CA PRO A 44 1.28 5.30 7.27
C PRO A 44 2.73 5.16 6.81
N VAL A 45 2.93 4.50 5.68
CA VAL A 45 4.27 4.38 5.07
C VAL A 45 4.45 5.52 4.08
N LYS A 46 5.45 6.37 4.32
CA LYS A 46 5.86 7.42 3.40
C LYS A 46 7.09 6.98 2.60
N GLY A 47 7.12 7.29 1.32
CA GLY A 47 8.30 7.12 0.47
C GLY A 47 7.93 7.04 -1.00
N THR A 48 8.91 6.73 -1.85
CA THR A 48 8.73 6.61 -3.30
C THR A 48 8.55 5.15 -3.70
N ILE A 49 7.61 4.86 -4.60
CA ILE A 49 7.44 3.50 -5.12
C ILE A 49 8.59 3.23 -6.07
N VAL A 50 9.40 2.22 -5.77
CA VAL A 50 10.56 1.85 -6.60
C VAL A 50 10.30 0.60 -7.45
N LYS A 51 9.44 -0.30 -6.95
CA LYS A 51 9.12 -1.55 -7.64
C LYS A 51 7.73 -2.05 -7.26
N MET A 52 6.99 -2.52 -8.26
CA MET A 52 5.74 -3.25 -8.08
C MET A 52 5.93 -4.68 -8.60
N ASP A 53 5.90 -5.66 -7.69
CA ASP A 53 6.10 -7.06 -8.05
C ASP A 53 4.75 -7.73 -8.31
N GLY A 54 4.42 -7.93 -9.59
CA GLY A 54 3.17 -8.58 -10.02
C GLY A 54 3.06 -10.06 -9.64
N ASN A 55 4.19 -10.75 -9.40
CA ASN A 55 4.20 -12.17 -9.03
C ASN A 55 3.88 -12.34 -7.54
N THR A 56 4.54 -11.55 -6.69
CA THR A 56 4.36 -11.62 -5.23
C THR A 56 3.27 -10.68 -4.71
N LYS A 57 2.76 -9.79 -5.57
CA LYS A 57 1.81 -8.71 -5.24
C LYS A 57 2.36 -7.80 -4.13
N LEU A 58 3.67 -7.61 -4.09
CA LEU A 58 4.36 -6.72 -3.15
C LEU A 58 4.69 -5.39 -3.83
N ILE A 59 4.42 -4.31 -3.12
CA ILE A 59 4.81 -2.95 -3.48
C ILE A 59 6.03 -2.59 -2.63
N HIS A 60 7.10 -2.18 -3.30
CA HIS A 60 8.34 -1.76 -2.68
C HIS A 60 8.36 -0.24 -2.63
N VAL A 61 8.38 0.30 -1.41
CA VAL A 61 8.46 1.72 -1.13
C VAL A 61 9.83 1.98 -0.53
N GLU A 62 10.60 2.85 -1.17
CA GLU A 62 11.88 3.31 -0.66
C GLU A 62 11.69 4.63 0.06
N ASN A 63 12.22 4.72 1.28
CA ASN A 63 12.35 5.97 2.01
C ASN A 63 13.86 6.27 2.20
N ASP A 64 14.19 7.36 2.89
CA ASP A 64 15.59 7.78 3.09
C ASP A 64 16.47 6.77 3.87
N ILE A 65 15.86 5.78 4.54
CA ILE A 65 16.50 4.88 5.51
C ILE A 65 16.47 3.42 5.03
N ASP A 66 15.35 2.97 4.47
CA ASP A 66 15.05 1.57 4.16
C ASP A 66 14.04 1.40 3.02
N CYS A 67 14.02 0.19 2.45
CA CYS A 67 13.04 -0.23 1.47
C CYS A 67 11.98 -1.13 2.13
N VAL A 68 10.78 -0.60 2.30
CA VAL A 68 9.64 -1.26 2.91
C VAL A 68 8.85 -2.02 1.85
N LYS A 69 8.58 -3.31 2.11
CA LYS A 69 7.76 -4.16 1.24
C LYS A 69 6.37 -4.33 1.82
N ILE A 70 5.34 -3.95 1.07
CA ILE A 70 3.94 -3.95 1.51
C ILE A 70 3.12 -4.77 0.52
N PRO A 71 2.33 -5.76 0.97
CA PRO A 71 1.38 -6.43 0.09
C PRO A 71 0.39 -5.42 -0.47
N PHE A 72 0.18 -5.39 -1.78
CA PHE A 72 -0.80 -4.54 -2.47
C PHE A 72 -2.16 -4.58 -1.77
N MET A 73 -2.56 -5.81 -1.43
CA MET A 73 -3.75 -6.10 -0.68
C MET A 73 -3.87 -5.29 0.63
N ASN A 74 -2.79 -5.08 1.35
CA ASN A 74 -2.83 -4.37 2.63
C ASN A 74 -2.90 -2.83 2.47
N ILE A 75 -2.74 -2.26 1.27
CA ILE A 75 -2.71 -0.81 1.06
C ILE A 75 -4.12 -0.24 1.08
N LEU A 76 -4.53 0.37 2.19
CA LEU A 76 -5.85 0.96 2.44
C LEU A 76 -6.12 2.27 1.69
N LYS A 77 -5.08 3.05 1.40
CA LYS A 77 -5.21 4.29 0.63
C LYS A 77 -3.84 4.69 0.12
N VAL A 78 -3.81 5.34 -1.04
CA VAL A 78 -2.63 5.97 -1.63
C VAL A 78 -2.90 7.47 -1.67
N GLN A 79 -1.94 8.26 -1.25
CA GLN A 79 -1.97 9.71 -1.38
C GLN A 79 -0.62 10.18 -1.93
N ILE A 80 -0.64 10.79 -3.11
CA ILE A 80 0.55 11.38 -3.75
C ILE A 80 0.79 12.75 -3.12
N ILE A 81 2.07 13.09 -2.88
CA ILE A 81 2.51 14.32 -2.20
C ILE A 81 3.43 15.13 -3.11
#